data_AF-A0A450UES4-F1
#
_entry.id   AF-A0A450UES4-F1
#
_cell.length_a   1.000
_cell.length_b   1.000
_cell.length_c   1.000
_cell.angle_alpha   90.00
_cell.angle_beta   90.00
_cell.angle_gamma   90.00
#
_symmetry.space_group_name_H-M   'P 1'
#
loop_
_entity.id
_entity.type
_entity.pdbx_description
1 polymer ?
#
loop_
_entity_poly.entity_id
_entity_poly.type
_entity_poly.pdbx_seq_one_letter_code
_entity_poly.pdbx_strand_id
1 'polypeptide(L)'
;MQLSPVLFSILGPLTVPLIYWLHRNYKILLAAKTGDEEKNRRLANDREHLRAMIEGRRFEERYRHLLGHFLDGLARLTRDTESIESSAARDSGVVRLFGIDPFTENSYKLCLRLALLYPIMGFFLGWVLGGTGDLAGVELLPAEVLWRRWLLLGGMVLLGWLWFKLQTTEGRIRWVYLVGVVVVAFAFADAFAFSLAFVFAAAGAVGFAVAVTVAVTVAVAFVWLRGRLDSRRGIIAYWLGFNLFSVLYLAAAFAWTLPRLGESDIAVLLVPTFLGLLPLANAALDWLSLGVTRGFLYAIHRGHHPGVVALSWGLLDIVLALLFLFGIVSLTTFVVAGLDAITLAWGGRDLLDLGALFGKLESSPWSLDVAWIHFMMLSTLVPTLVHFFIAGSAAVLILPDGWRDRILANFDRSDDARWWAFLYVSFVPPLAVVAPAALLWGLYHLITTHHGMIGGWLLDWARWVASVVDPSFSATQAGQWLVFWQG
;
A
#
# COMPACT_ATOMS: atom_id res chain seq x y z
N MET A 1 -6.48 -33.44 -3.53
CA MET A 1 -6.53 -31.96 -3.56
C MET A 1 -7.87 -31.55 -4.13
N GLN A 2 -8.82 -31.11 -3.30
CA GLN A 2 -10.04 -30.47 -3.81
C GLN A 2 -9.68 -29.03 -4.19
N LEU A 3 -9.81 -28.67 -5.47
CA LEU A 3 -9.79 -27.26 -5.87
C LEU A 3 -10.89 -26.55 -5.08
N SER A 4 -10.54 -25.45 -4.41
CA SER A 4 -11.53 -24.75 -3.60
C SER A 4 -12.71 -24.30 -4.48
N PRO A 5 -13.95 -24.28 -3.96
CA PRO A 5 -15.12 -23.75 -4.69
C PRO A 5 -14.88 -22.35 -5.26
N VAL A 6 -14.02 -21.55 -4.62
CA VAL A 6 -13.59 -20.22 -5.06
C VAL A 6 -12.80 -20.28 -6.38
N LEU A 7 -11.84 -21.21 -6.49
CA LEU A 7 -11.06 -21.41 -7.71
C LEU A 7 -11.96 -21.80 -8.90
N PHE A 8 -12.96 -22.65 -8.66
CA PHE A 8 -13.92 -23.04 -9.70
C PHE A 8 -14.85 -21.87 -10.11
N SER A 9 -15.22 -21.03 -9.15
CA SER A 9 -16.06 -19.85 -9.37
C SER A 9 -15.34 -18.74 -10.15
N ILE A 10 -14.02 -18.62 -9.98
CA ILE A 10 -13.19 -17.63 -10.70
C ILE A 10 -12.76 -18.17 -12.07
N LEU A 11 -12.34 -19.44 -12.15
CA LEU A 11 -11.88 -20.03 -13.41
C LEU A 11 -13.03 -20.37 -14.35
N GLY A 12 -14.19 -20.79 -13.84
CA GLY A 12 -15.35 -21.18 -14.64
C GLY A 12 -15.74 -20.13 -15.69
N PRO A 13 -15.95 -18.86 -15.33
CA PRO A 13 -16.24 -17.78 -16.28
C PRO A 13 -15.13 -17.51 -17.29
N LEU A 14 -13.87 -17.79 -16.94
CA LEU A 14 -12.71 -17.58 -17.83
C LEU A 14 -12.46 -18.75 -18.79
N THR A 15 -12.95 -19.96 -18.48
CA THR A 15 -12.78 -21.13 -19.35
C THR A 15 -13.47 -20.97 -20.70
N VAL A 16 -14.68 -20.43 -20.74
CA VAL A 16 -15.45 -20.28 -22.01
C VAL A 16 -14.77 -19.29 -22.97
N PRO A 17 -14.37 -18.06 -22.55
CA PRO A 17 -13.57 -17.17 -23.38
C PRO A 17 -12.24 -17.79 -23.84
N LEU A 18 -11.56 -18.54 -22.97
CA LEU A 18 -10.29 -19.18 -23.30
C LEU A 18 -10.48 -20.28 -24.35
N ILE A 19 -11.49 -21.14 -24.20
CA ILE A 19 -11.83 -22.18 -25.19
C ILE A 19 -12.18 -21.54 -26.53
N TYR A 20 -12.99 -20.48 -26.53
CA TYR A 20 -13.32 -19.74 -27.75
C TYR A 20 -12.08 -19.12 -28.40
N TRP A 21 -11.19 -18.51 -27.61
CA TRP A 21 -9.92 -17.95 -28.06
C TRP A 21 -9.01 -19.00 -28.70
N LEU A 22 -8.83 -20.15 -28.03
CA LEU A 22 -8.06 -21.28 -28.52
C LEU A 22 -8.66 -21.84 -29.82
N HIS A 23 -9.98 -22.04 -29.85
CA HIS A 23 -10.67 -22.54 -31.03
C HIS A 23 -10.54 -21.58 -32.22
N ARG A 24 -10.65 -20.27 -31.98
CA ARG A 24 -10.47 -19.23 -33.00
C ARG A 24 -9.04 -19.28 -33.57
N ASN A 25 -8.02 -19.29 -32.72
CA ASN A 25 -6.63 -19.31 -33.17
C ASN A 25 -6.28 -20.62 -33.89
N TYR A 26 -6.82 -21.74 -33.43
CA TYR A 26 -6.68 -23.04 -34.10
C TYR A 26 -7.28 -22.99 -35.51
N LYS A 27 -8.50 -22.46 -35.65
CA LYS A 27 -9.14 -22.31 -36.97
C LYS A 27 -8.35 -21.41 -37.90
N ILE A 28 -7.79 -20.31 -37.39
CA ILE A 28 -7.00 -19.39 -38.22
C ILE A 28 -5.70 -20.06 -38.65
N LEU A 29 -4.91 -20.62 -37.72
CA LEU A 29 -3.52 -21.03 -38.01
C LEU A 29 -3.39 -22.45 -38.55
N LEU A 30 -4.25 -23.38 -38.13
CA LEU A 30 -4.07 -24.82 -38.35
C LEU A 30 -5.14 -25.47 -39.21
N ALA A 31 -6.28 -24.80 -39.47
CA ALA A 31 -7.31 -25.39 -40.32
C ALA A 31 -6.83 -25.57 -41.76
N ALA A 32 -7.09 -26.77 -42.30
CA ALA A 32 -6.89 -27.08 -43.71
C ALA A 32 -7.78 -26.19 -44.60
N LYS A 33 -7.32 -25.96 -45.84
CA LYS A 33 -8.13 -25.27 -46.85
C LYS A 33 -9.41 -26.07 -47.12
N THR A 34 -10.54 -25.39 -47.14
CA THR A 34 -11.82 -25.98 -47.53
C THR A 34 -12.12 -25.70 -49.01
N GLY A 35 -13.15 -26.32 -49.60
CA GLY A 35 -13.59 -25.98 -50.97
C GLY A 35 -14.15 -24.56 -51.13
N ASP A 36 -14.39 -23.84 -50.02
CA ASP A 36 -14.85 -22.45 -50.00
C ASP A 36 -13.68 -21.47 -50.13
N GLU A 37 -13.54 -20.87 -51.31
CA GLU A 37 -12.49 -19.89 -51.64
C GLU A 37 -12.58 -18.62 -50.80
N GLU A 38 -13.79 -18.12 -50.53
CA GLU A 38 -13.99 -16.89 -49.77
C GLU A 38 -13.56 -17.07 -48.31
N LYS A 39 -13.93 -18.21 -47.71
CA LYS A 39 -13.47 -18.57 -46.37
C LYS A 39 -11.95 -18.72 -46.31
N ASN A 40 -11.33 -19.37 -47.30
CA ASN A 40 -9.87 -19.51 -47.36
C ASN A 40 -9.17 -18.14 -47.48
N ARG A 41 -9.74 -17.21 -48.24
CA ARG A 41 -9.23 -15.83 -48.38
C ARG A 41 -9.29 -15.08 -47.05
N ARG A 42 -10.41 -15.17 -46.32
CA ARG A 42 -10.54 -14.57 -44.98
C ARG A 42 -9.52 -15.13 -43.99
N LEU A 43 -9.34 -16.46 -43.97
CA LEU A 43 -8.34 -17.10 -43.11
C LEU A 43 -6.91 -16.70 -43.47
N ALA A 44 -6.60 -16.49 -44.76
CA ALA A 44 -5.30 -15.99 -45.19
C ALA A 44 -5.03 -14.57 -44.66
N ASN A 45 -6.00 -13.67 -44.78
CA ASN A 45 -5.89 -12.31 -44.21
C ASN A 45 -5.73 -12.33 -42.68
N ASP A 46 -6.49 -13.19 -41.99
CA ASP A 46 -6.38 -13.34 -40.54
C ASP A 46 -4.99 -13.89 -40.13
N ARG A 47 -4.42 -14.84 -40.90
CA ARG A 47 -3.07 -15.36 -40.69
C ARG A 47 -2.01 -14.28 -40.86
N GLU A 48 -2.12 -13.47 -41.91
CA GLU A 48 -1.23 -12.34 -42.14
C GLU A 48 -1.30 -11.34 -40.98
N HIS A 49 -2.50 -11.06 -40.47
CA HIS A 49 -2.66 -10.23 -39.28
C HIS A 49 -1.97 -10.84 -38.05
N LEU A 50 -2.15 -12.14 -37.80
CA LEU A 50 -1.48 -12.83 -36.69
C LEU A 50 0.05 -12.82 -36.84
N ARG A 51 0.56 -13.02 -38.05
CA ARG A 51 1.98 -12.93 -38.37
C ARG A 51 2.53 -11.53 -38.09
N ALA A 52 1.84 -10.48 -38.56
CA ALA A 52 2.22 -9.10 -38.31
C ALA A 52 2.21 -8.77 -36.81
N MET A 53 1.29 -9.34 -36.02
CA MET A 53 1.30 -9.19 -34.57
C MET A 53 2.51 -9.83 -33.90
N ILE A 54 2.92 -11.02 -34.39
CA ILE A 54 4.12 -11.72 -33.91
C ILE A 54 5.36 -10.87 -34.26
N GLU A 55 5.49 -10.47 -35.52
CA GLU A 55 6.60 -9.67 -36.05
C GLU A 55 6.76 -8.34 -35.30
N GLY A 56 5.67 -7.60 -35.13
CA GLY A 56 5.65 -6.32 -34.43
C GLY A 56 5.68 -6.41 -32.90
N ARG A 57 5.88 -7.60 -32.30
CA ARG A 57 5.89 -7.77 -30.83
C ARG A 57 4.68 -7.14 -30.11
N ARG A 58 3.50 -7.17 -30.75
CA ARG A 58 2.35 -6.35 -30.36
C ARG A 58 1.90 -6.55 -28.90
N PHE A 59 2.11 -7.75 -28.34
CA PHE A 59 1.83 -8.04 -26.94
C PHE A 59 2.79 -7.33 -25.98
N GLU A 60 4.09 -7.33 -26.28
CA GLU A 60 5.08 -6.62 -25.49
C GLU A 60 4.86 -5.11 -25.55
N GLU A 61 4.57 -4.57 -26.74
CA GLU A 61 4.24 -3.15 -26.92
C GLU A 61 3.00 -2.75 -26.12
N ARG A 62 1.95 -3.59 -26.15
CA ARG A 62 0.73 -3.35 -25.38
C ARG A 62 0.99 -3.38 -23.88
N TYR A 63 1.81 -4.32 -23.40
CA TYR A 63 2.24 -4.35 -22.01
C TYR A 63 3.01 -3.07 -21.64
N ARG A 64 4.04 -2.69 -22.42
CA ARG A 64 4.83 -1.48 -22.17
C ARG A 64 3.99 -0.21 -22.23
N HIS A 65 3.01 -0.14 -23.12
CA HIS A 65 2.06 0.97 -23.23
C HIS A 65 1.14 1.06 -22.00
N LEU A 66 0.58 -0.06 -21.54
CA LEU A 66 -0.23 -0.08 -20.31
C LEU A 66 0.60 0.30 -19.08
N LEU A 67 1.84 -0.21 -19.01
CA LEU A 67 2.79 0.14 -17.95
C LEU A 67 3.14 1.63 -17.99
N GLY A 68 3.41 2.19 -19.17
CA GLY A 68 3.66 3.62 -19.34
C GLY A 68 2.46 4.45 -18.86
N HIS A 69 1.24 4.09 -19.28
CA HIS A 69 0.03 4.79 -18.85
C HIS A 69 -0.19 4.73 -17.33
N PHE A 70 0.11 3.59 -16.71
CA PHE A 70 0.08 3.43 -15.26
C PHE A 70 1.12 4.34 -14.58
N LEU A 71 2.37 4.33 -15.05
CA LEU A 71 3.45 5.16 -14.52
C LEU A 71 3.17 6.66 -14.68
N ASP A 72 2.59 7.07 -15.81
CA ASP A 72 2.16 8.45 -16.04
C ASP A 72 1.02 8.83 -15.08
N GLY A 73 0.08 7.91 -14.85
CA GLY A 73 -0.95 8.07 -13.83
C GLY A 73 -0.37 8.29 -12.44
N LEU A 74 0.62 7.47 -12.07
CA LEU A 74 1.33 7.58 -10.80
C LEU A 74 2.09 8.90 -10.72
N ALA A 75 2.84 9.29 -11.75
CA ALA A 75 3.59 10.55 -11.82
C ALA A 75 2.68 11.79 -11.73
N ARG A 76 1.47 11.72 -12.29
CA ARG A 76 0.45 12.77 -12.12
C ARG A 76 -0.11 12.81 -10.70
N LEU A 77 -0.34 11.64 -10.09
CA LEU A 77 -0.80 11.56 -8.70
C LEU A 77 0.25 12.14 -7.74
N THR A 78 1.52 11.81 -7.94
CA THR A 78 2.65 12.35 -7.18
C THR A 78 3.07 13.75 -7.64
N ARG A 79 2.55 14.26 -8.76
CA ARG A 79 2.91 15.58 -9.32
C ARG A 79 4.43 15.77 -9.50
N ASP A 80 5.11 14.77 -10.05
CA ASP A 80 6.57 14.76 -10.16
C ASP A 80 7.10 14.35 -11.55
N THR A 81 6.27 14.42 -12.59
CA THR A 81 6.63 14.11 -13.99
C THR A 81 7.95 14.79 -14.41
N GLU A 82 8.05 16.11 -14.28
CA GLU A 82 9.25 16.87 -14.66
C GLU A 82 10.50 16.46 -13.84
N SER A 83 10.31 16.16 -12.55
CA SER A 83 11.39 15.71 -11.68
C SER A 83 11.93 14.34 -12.10
N ILE A 84 11.05 13.43 -12.53
CA ILE A 84 11.44 12.10 -13.00
C ILE A 84 12.15 12.21 -14.35
N GLU A 85 11.61 12.98 -15.29
CA GLU A 85 12.22 13.17 -16.61
C GLU A 85 13.60 13.79 -16.53
N SER A 86 13.75 14.88 -15.78
CA SER A 86 15.04 15.55 -15.58
C SER A 86 16.07 14.71 -14.80
N SER A 87 15.62 13.68 -14.06
CA SER A 87 16.53 12.80 -13.31
C SER A 87 17.32 11.83 -14.18
N ALA A 88 16.80 11.50 -15.37
CA ALA A 88 17.39 10.49 -16.24
C ALA A 88 18.79 10.87 -16.77
N ALA A 89 19.08 12.17 -16.85
CA ALA A 89 20.37 12.69 -17.30
C ALA A 89 21.43 12.72 -16.19
N ARG A 90 21.10 12.35 -14.95
CA ARG A 90 22.00 12.49 -13.80
C ARG A 90 22.86 11.23 -13.61
N ASP A 91 24.15 11.42 -13.35
CA ASP A 91 25.02 10.30 -12.96
C ASP A 91 24.89 10.03 -11.45
N SER A 92 24.07 9.03 -11.10
CA SER A 92 23.96 8.54 -9.73
C SER A 92 23.72 7.03 -9.70
N GLY A 93 24.16 6.35 -8.63
CA GLY A 93 23.94 4.90 -8.49
C GLY A 93 22.47 4.47 -8.58
N VAL A 94 21.55 5.32 -8.11
CA VAL A 94 20.11 5.11 -8.22
C VAL A 94 19.65 5.14 -9.68
N VAL A 95 20.10 6.13 -10.46
CA VAL A 95 19.79 6.23 -11.90
C VAL A 95 20.45 5.08 -12.68
N ARG A 96 21.65 4.64 -12.28
CA ARG A 96 22.28 3.45 -12.89
C ARG A 96 21.49 2.17 -12.63
N LEU A 97 20.83 2.07 -11.46
CA LEU A 97 20.04 0.90 -11.09
C LEU A 97 18.65 0.87 -11.77
N PHE A 98 17.97 2.02 -11.81
CA PHE A 98 16.56 2.12 -12.26
C PHE A 98 16.35 2.84 -13.60
N GLY A 99 17.38 3.47 -14.15
CA GLY A 99 17.29 4.37 -15.31
C GLY A 99 16.67 5.75 -15.01
N ILE A 100 16.20 5.98 -13.78
CA ILE A 100 15.65 7.24 -13.25
C ILE A 100 15.93 7.38 -11.75
N ASP A 101 15.65 8.54 -11.18
CA ASP A 101 15.53 8.73 -9.73
C ASP A 101 14.06 8.64 -9.31
N PRO A 102 13.60 7.51 -8.73
CA PRO A 102 12.22 7.34 -8.32
C PRO A 102 11.94 7.95 -6.94
N PHE A 103 12.90 8.62 -6.31
CA PHE A 103 12.75 9.21 -4.98
C PHE A 103 12.57 10.72 -5.08
N THR A 104 11.31 11.18 -5.06
CA THR A 104 10.96 12.59 -5.23
C THR A 104 10.35 13.17 -3.95
N GLU A 105 10.45 14.48 -3.77
CA GLU A 105 9.81 15.15 -2.64
C GLU A 105 8.28 15.04 -2.69
N ASN A 106 7.68 15.13 -3.87
CA ASN A 106 6.22 15.10 -3.96
C ASN A 106 5.66 13.68 -3.72
N SER A 107 6.42 12.63 -4.07
CA SER A 107 6.07 11.26 -3.64
C SER A 107 6.16 11.11 -2.12
N TYR A 108 7.15 11.74 -1.46
CA TYR A 108 7.22 11.77 0.01
C TYR A 108 6.00 12.49 0.63
N LYS A 109 5.63 13.66 0.10
CA LYS A 109 4.42 14.40 0.54
C LYS A 109 3.13 13.60 0.34
N LEU A 110 3.05 12.80 -0.72
CA LEU A 110 1.94 11.88 -0.92
C LEU A 110 1.94 10.79 0.15
N CYS A 111 3.08 10.17 0.42
CA CYS A 111 3.21 9.15 1.47
C CYS A 111 2.81 9.69 2.85
N LEU A 112 3.22 10.92 3.20
CA LEU A 112 2.76 11.58 4.43
C LEU A 112 1.23 11.69 4.54
N ARG A 113 0.56 12.09 3.45
CA ARG A 113 -0.90 12.21 3.43
C ARG A 113 -1.57 10.85 3.55
N LEU A 114 -1.04 9.86 2.86
CA LEU A 114 -1.55 8.50 2.84
C LEU A 114 -1.37 7.82 4.20
N ALA A 115 -0.19 7.96 4.81
CA ALA A 115 0.11 7.42 6.13
C ALA A 115 -0.81 7.98 7.22
N LEU A 116 -1.28 9.23 7.08
CA LEU A 116 -2.32 9.78 7.95
C LEU A 116 -3.71 9.21 7.64
N LEU A 117 -4.03 9.06 6.35
CA LEU A 117 -5.37 8.68 5.90
C LEU A 117 -5.71 7.22 6.21
N TYR A 118 -4.76 6.29 6.04
CA TYR A 118 -5.03 4.87 6.19
C TYR A 118 -5.43 4.44 7.61
N PRO A 119 -4.74 4.84 8.70
CA PRO A 119 -5.17 4.50 10.06
C PRO A 119 -6.60 5.00 10.34
N ILE A 120 -6.92 6.22 9.89
CA ILE A 120 -8.28 6.79 9.99
C ILE A 120 -9.27 5.91 9.24
N MET A 121 -8.99 5.60 7.97
CA MET A 121 -9.85 4.74 7.16
C MET A 121 -10.03 3.34 7.78
N GLY A 122 -8.95 2.71 8.25
CA GLY A 122 -8.98 1.40 8.88
C GLY A 122 -9.83 1.38 10.16
N PHE A 123 -9.68 2.40 11.00
CA PHE A 123 -10.47 2.56 12.21
C PHE A 123 -11.97 2.75 11.89
N PHE A 124 -12.32 3.70 11.02
CA PHE A 124 -13.71 3.94 10.65
C PHE A 124 -14.34 2.77 9.89
N LEU A 125 -13.60 2.13 9.00
CA LEU A 125 -14.08 0.96 8.27
C LEU A 125 -14.32 -0.21 9.24
N GLY A 126 -13.39 -0.47 10.17
CA GLY A 126 -13.56 -1.48 11.21
C GLY A 126 -14.81 -1.24 12.05
N TRP A 127 -15.03 0.01 12.49
CA TRP A 127 -16.23 0.39 13.22
C TRP A 127 -17.50 0.22 12.40
N VAL A 128 -17.55 0.74 11.17
CA VAL A 128 -18.74 0.63 10.31
C VAL A 128 -19.06 -0.83 9.94
N LEU A 129 -18.06 -1.72 9.91
CA LEU A 129 -18.26 -3.15 9.67
C LEU A 129 -18.68 -3.96 10.92
N GLY A 130 -18.74 -3.32 12.10
CA GLY A 130 -19.22 -3.96 13.33
C GLY A 130 -18.24 -3.98 14.50
N GLY A 131 -17.03 -3.42 14.38
CA GLY A 131 -16.07 -3.29 15.48
C GLY A 131 -16.60 -2.42 16.62
N THR A 132 -16.03 -2.52 17.82
CA THR A 132 -16.58 -1.80 18.99
C THR A 132 -16.52 -0.28 18.85
N GLY A 133 -15.58 0.23 18.05
CA GLY A 133 -15.27 1.67 18.00
C GLY A 133 -14.22 2.06 19.04
N ASP A 134 -13.62 1.07 19.71
CA ASP A 134 -12.57 1.29 20.69
C ASP A 134 -11.21 1.38 20.02
N LEU A 135 -10.38 2.28 20.52
CA LEU A 135 -8.96 2.34 20.21
C LEU A 135 -8.19 1.99 21.50
N ALA A 136 -7.56 0.82 21.52
CA ALA A 136 -6.78 0.33 22.66
C ALA A 136 -7.55 0.38 24.02
N GLY A 137 -8.83 0.00 24.01
CA GLY A 137 -9.68 -0.05 25.21
C GLY A 137 -10.41 1.27 25.53
N VAL A 138 -10.24 2.30 24.70
CA VAL A 138 -10.95 3.58 24.83
C VAL A 138 -12.04 3.69 23.78
N GLU A 139 -13.29 3.85 24.21
CA GLU A 139 -14.43 4.09 23.32
C GLU A 139 -14.31 5.46 22.65
N LEU A 140 -13.97 5.48 21.35
CA LEU A 140 -13.90 6.71 20.55
C LEU A 140 -15.18 6.95 19.74
N LEU A 141 -15.83 5.86 19.32
CA LEU A 141 -17.08 5.89 18.57
C LEU A 141 -18.13 5.08 19.32
N PRO A 142 -19.36 5.58 19.41
CA PRO A 142 -20.40 4.90 20.16
C PRO A 142 -20.77 3.56 19.53
N ALA A 143 -21.15 2.62 20.40
CA ALA A 143 -21.77 1.37 19.97
C ALA A 143 -23.16 1.63 19.36
N GLU A 144 -23.23 1.61 18.03
CA GLU A 144 -24.47 1.89 17.27
C GLU A 144 -24.92 0.71 16.42
N VAL A 145 -26.17 0.72 15.97
CA VAL A 145 -26.67 -0.25 14.97
C VAL A 145 -26.02 -0.02 13.60
N LEU A 146 -25.77 -1.10 12.85
CA LEU A 146 -24.93 -1.08 11.64
C LEU A 146 -25.32 0.00 10.61
N TRP A 147 -26.60 0.15 10.30
CA TRP A 147 -27.07 1.15 9.33
C TRP A 147 -26.81 2.59 9.81
N ARG A 148 -26.90 2.84 11.12
CA ARG A 148 -26.65 4.15 11.71
C ARG A 148 -25.16 4.48 11.65
N ARG A 149 -24.26 3.49 11.78
CA ARG A 149 -22.82 3.69 11.58
C ARG A 149 -22.48 4.19 10.17
N TRP A 150 -23.07 3.58 9.14
CA TRP A 150 -22.94 4.05 7.75
C TRP A 150 -23.49 5.47 7.56
N LEU A 151 -24.64 5.78 8.18
CA LEU A 151 -25.25 7.11 8.15
C LEU A 151 -24.32 8.16 8.81
N LEU A 152 -23.76 7.85 9.97
CA LEU A 152 -22.83 8.70 10.70
C LEU A 152 -21.52 8.92 9.93
N LEU A 153 -20.94 7.87 9.33
CA LEU A 153 -19.77 7.99 8.47
C LEU A 153 -20.07 8.87 7.24
N GLY A 154 -21.23 8.66 6.60
CA GLY A 154 -21.68 9.49 5.50
C GLY A 154 -21.83 10.97 5.90
N GLY A 155 -22.41 11.22 7.08
CA GLY A 155 -22.52 12.55 7.68
C GLY A 155 -21.16 13.21 7.93
N MET A 156 -20.21 12.48 8.50
CA MET A 156 -18.81 12.92 8.72
C MET A 156 -18.12 13.33 7.42
N VAL A 157 -18.18 12.46 6.40
CA VAL A 157 -17.58 12.71 5.09
C VAL A 157 -18.23 13.91 4.42
N LEU A 158 -19.56 14.01 4.47
CA LEU A 158 -20.31 15.14 3.91
C LEU A 158 -19.94 16.44 4.62
N LEU A 159 -19.88 16.44 5.95
CA LEU A 159 -19.50 17.61 6.74
C LEU A 159 -18.08 18.06 6.41
N GLY A 160 -17.13 17.13 6.35
CA GLY A 160 -15.74 17.42 5.96
C GLY A 160 -15.64 17.98 4.55
N TRP A 161 -16.40 17.43 3.60
CA TRP A 161 -16.45 17.92 2.22
C TRP A 161 -17.08 19.32 2.13
N LEU A 162 -18.19 19.57 2.82
CA LEU A 162 -18.83 20.88 2.90
C LEU A 162 -17.91 21.91 3.53
N TRP A 163 -17.19 21.55 4.59
CA TRP A 163 -16.18 22.40 5.23
C TRP A 163 -15.03 22.71 4.28
N PHE A 164 -14.49 21.70 3.59
CA PHE A 164 -13.45 21.91 2.58
C PHE A 164 -13.91 22.86 1.47
N LYS A 165 -15.15 22.67 0.98
CA LYS A 165 -15.75 23.57 -0.02
C LYS A 165 -15.97 24.98 0.51
N LEU A 166 -16.37 25.12 1.77
CA LEU A 166 -16.51 26.42 2.45
C LEU A 166 -15.19 27.18 2.49
N GLN A 167 -14.06 26.50 2.74
CA GLN A 167 -12.74 27.12 2.82
C GLN A 167 -12.13 27.43 1.45
N THR A 168 -12.53 26.71 0.41
CA THR A 168 -11.96 26.84 -0.95
C THR A 168 -12.83 27.67 -1.91
N THR A 169 -14.06 28.01 -1.52
CA THR A 169 -15.00 28.75 -2.37
C THR A 169 -15.15 30.19 -1.90
N GLU A 170 -15.03 31.14 -2.83
CA GLU A 170 -15.26 32.56 -2.59
C GLU A 170 -16.65 33.03 -3.04
N GLY A 171 -17.05 34.23 -2.62
CA GLY A 171 -18.31 34.86 -3.04
C GLY A 171 -19.57 34.26 -2.42
N ARG A 172 -20.73 34.45 -3.09
CA ARG A 172 -22.06 34.12 -2.54
C ARG A 172 -22.27 32.61 -2.32
N ILE A 173 -21.61 31.77 -3.10
CA ILE A 173 -21.70 30.29 -2.99
C ILE A 173 -21.12 29.81 -1.65
N ARG A 174 -20.16 30.54 -1.06
CA ARG A 174 -19.61 30.26 0.26
C ARG A 174 -20.70 30.16 1.34
N TRP A 175 -21.73 31.01 1.28
CA TRP A 175 -22.85 31.00 2.23
C TRP A 175 -23.70 29.73 2.12
N VAL A 176 -23.85 29.17 0.92
CA VAL A 176 -24.55 27.90 0.72
C VAL A 176 -23.81 26.76 1.42
N TYR A 177 -22.48 26.70 1.29
CA TYR A 177 -21.67 25.73 2.00
C TYR A 177 -21.71 25.94 3.52
N LEU A 178 -21.73 27.20 3.99
CA LEU A 178 -21.86 27.49 5.42
C LEU A 178 -23.18 26.96 5.98
N VAL A 179 -24.30 27.25 5.31
CA VAL A 179 -25.62 26.72 5.69
C VAL A 179 -25.62 25.19 5.65
N GLY A 180 -25.01 24.58 4.63
CA GLY A 180 -24.85 23.14 4.54
C GLY A 180 -24.08 22.55 5.73
N VAL A 181 -22.94 23.14 6.11
CA VAL A 181 -22.16 22.73 7.29
C VAL A 181 -23.02 22.79 8.55
N VAL A 182 -23.76 23.90 8.75
CA VAL A 182 -24.62 24.08 9.93
C VAL A 182 -25.73 23.04 9.96
N VAL A 183 -26.45 22.82 8.85
CA VAL A 183 -27.55 21.84 8.77
C VAL A 183 -27.06 20.43 9.06
N VAL A 184 -25.93 20.02 8.46
CA VAL A 184 -25.35 18.70 8.70
C VAL A 184 -24.85 18.58 10.14
N ALA A 185 -24.16 19.59 10.68
CA ALA A 185 -23.71 19.57 12.07
C ALA A 185 -24.90 19.43 13.05
N PHE A 186 -26.01 20.12 12.80
CA PHE A 186 -27.23 20.02 13.62
C PHE A 186 -27.91 18.66 13.50
N ALA A 187 -28.05 18.11 12.29
CA ALA A 187 -28.69 16.82 12.05
C ALA A 187 -27.97 15.65 12.75
N PHE A 188 -26.70 15.84 13.06
CA PHE A 188 -25.83 14.84 13.68
C PHE A 188 -25.26 15.32 15.02
N ALA A 189 -25.84 16.36 15.64
CA ALA A 189 -25.29 17.03 16.82
C ALA A 189 -25.08 16.06 17.99
N ASP A 190 -26.01 15.14 18.24
CA ASP A 190 -25.88 14.15 19.32
C ASP A 190 -24.70 13.19 19.11
N ALA A 191 -24.45 12.80 17.85
CA ALA A 191 -23.34 11.91 17.51
C ALA A 191 -21.99 12.67 17.49
N PHE A 192 -21.99 13.92 17.04
CA PHE A 192 -20.78 14.75 16.99
C PHE A 192 -20.39 15.33 18.33
N ALA A 193 -21.35 15.60 19.23
CA ALA A 193 -21.07 16.08 20.57
C ALA A 193 -20.20 15.07 21.35
N PHE A 194 -20.44 13.77 21.18
CA PHE A 194 -19.63 12.72 21.81
C PHE A 194 -18.18 12.71 21.28
N SER A 195 -17.99 12.72 19.95
CA SER A 195 -16.65 12.70 19.34
C SER A 195 -15.87 14.02 19.50
N LEU A 196 -16.52 15.18 19.38
CA LEU A 196 -15.87 16.49 19.59
C LEU A 196 -15.59 16.76 21.07
N ALA A 197 -16.51 16.42 21.99
CA ALA A 197 -16.25 16.60 23.41
C ALA A 197 -15.04 15.78 23.86
N PHE A 198 -14.84 14.58 23.32
CA PHE A 198 -13.64 13.80 23.59
C PHE A 198 -12.35 14.49 23.08
N VAL A 199 -12.34 15.02 21.85
CA VAL A 199 -11.17 15.71 21.27
C VAL A 199 -10.86 17.06 21.95
N PHE A 200 -11.87 17.77 22.46
CA PHE A 200 -11.71 19.09 23.07
C PHE A 200 -11.62 19.08 24.61
N ALA A 201 -12.28 18.15 25.32
CA ALA A 201 -12.12 17.98 26.77
C ALA A 201 -10.74 17.43 27.13
N ALA A 202 -10.15 16.67 26.21
CA ALA A 202 -8.79 16.17 26.21
C ALA A 202 -7.70 17.24 26.41
N ALA A 203 -7.90 18.42 25.82
CA ALA A 203 -6.85 19.42 25.73
C ALA A 203 -7.21 20.61 26.61
N GLY A 204 -6.80 20.58 27.89
CA GLY A 204 -6.93 21.74 28.77
C GLY A 204 -6.45 23.00 28.06
N ALA A 205 -7.29 24.05 28.01
CA ALA A 205 -7.17 25.17 27.08
C ALA A 205 -5.77 25.83 27.05
N VAL A 206 -5.08 25.83 28.20
CA VAL A 206 -3.71 26.39 28.34
C VAL A 206 -2.65 25.46 27.74
N GLY A 207 -2.74 24.15 27.98
CA GLY A 207 -1.81 23.16 27.42
C GLY A 207 -1.92 23.04 25.90
N PHE A 208 -3.15 23.08 25.39
CA PHE A 208 -3.41 23.08 23.95
C PHE A 208 -2.81 24.32 23.25
N ALA A 209 -3.03 25.51 23.81
CA ALA A 209 -2.53 26.75 23.21
C ALA A 209 -0.99 26.80 23.13
N VAL A 210 -0.30 26.34 24.18
CA VAL A 210 1.16 26.25 24.19
C VAL A 210 1.65 25.20 23.18
N ALA A 211 1.06 24.02 23.16
CA ALA A 211 1.43 22.95 22.21
C ALA A 211 1.23 23.40 20.75
N VAL A 212 0.10 24.02 20.44
CA VAL A 212 -0.18 24.57 19.10
C VAL A 212 0.82 25.67 18.75
N THR A 213 1.13 26.58 19.67
CA THR A 213 2.09 27.67 19.40
C THR A 213 3.49 27.13 19.11
N VAL A 214 3.95 26.15 19.90
CA VAL A 214 5.25 25.49 19.67
C VAL A 214 5.25 24.74 18.35
N ALA A 215 4.20 23.96 18.05
CA ALA A 215 4.06 23.22 16.80
C ALA A 215 4.07 24.15 15.57
N VAL A 216 3.34 25.27 15.62
CA VAL A 216 3.32 26.28 14.55
C VAL A 216 4.71 26.92 14.38
N THR A 217 5.36 27.31 15.48
CA THR A 217 6.69 27.94 15.43
C THR A 217 7.74 27.00 14.83
N VAL A 218 7.73 25.74 15.26
CA VAL A 218 8.57 24.68 14.71
C VAL A 218 8.25 24.46 13.23
N ALA A 219 6.98 24.34 12.85
CA ALA A 219 6.57 24.13 11.46
C ALA A 219 7.06 25.28 10.55
N VAL A 220 6.95 26.53 11.01
CA VAL A 220 7.47 27.70 10.28
C VAL A 220 8.99 27.62 10.12
N ALA A 221 9.74 27.23 11.17
CA ALA A 221 11.19 27.07 11.10
C ALA A 221 11.60 25.97 10.10
N PHE A 222 10.88 24.84 10.09
CA PHE A 222 11.11 23.75 9.14
C PHE A 222 10.78 24.17 7.70
N VAL A 223 9.67 24.87 7.48
CA VAL A 223 9.33 25.43 6.15
C VAL A 223 10.40 26.40 5.67
N TRP A 224 10.90 27.26 6.56
CA TRP A 224 11.99 28.19 6.24
C TRP A 224 13.30 27.45 5.92
N LEU A 225 13.67 26.43 6.70
CA LEU A 225 14.86 25.61 6.47
C LEU A 225 14.76 24.86 5.14
N ARG A 226 13.58 24.31 4.84
CA ARG A 226 13.30 23.66 3.54
C ARG A 226 13.56 24.62 2.39
N GLY A 227 13.13 25.88 2.50
CA GLY A 227 13.33 26.91 1.47
C GLY A 227 14.80 27.24 1.18
N ARG A 228 15.75 26.78 2.00
CA ARG A 228 17.20 26.99 1.83
C ARG A 228 17.93 25.77 1.25
N LEU A 229 17.22 24.67 1.02
CA LEU A 229 17.80 23.41 0.59
C LEU A 229 17.46 23.15 -0.88
N ASP A 230 18.43 23.39 -1.76
CA ASP A 230 18.29 23.08 -3.19
C ASP A 230 18.92 21.74 -3.57
N SER A 231 19.76 21.17 -2.69
CA SER A 231 20.42 19.90 -2.95
C SER A 231 19.54 18.69 -2.59
N ARG A 232 19.55 17.66 -3.44
CA ARG A 232 18.84 16.38 -3.23
C ARG A 232 19.15 15.76 -1.86
N ARG A 233 20.44 15.67 -1.52
CA ARG A 233 20.87 15.14 -0.21
C ARG A 233 20.31 15.97 0.93
N GLY A 234 20.26 17.30 0.75
CA GLY A 234 19.62 18.22 1.69
C GLY A 234 18.13 17.95 1.86
N ILE A 235 17.39 17.71 0.77
CA ILE A 235 15.93 17.43 0.84
C ILE A 235 15.65 16.10 1.54
N ILE A 236 16.41 15.05 1.23
CA ILE A 236 16.26 13.75 1.88
C ILE A 236 16.62 13.85 3.37
N ALA A 237 17.77 14.46 3.68
CA ALA A 237 18.19 14.68 5.06
C ALA A 237 17.19 15.56 5.83
N TYR A 238 16.57 16.55 5.17
CA TYR A 238 15.52 17.38 5.75
C TYR A 238 14.30 16.54 6.16
N TRP A 239 13.79 15.67 5.30
CA TRP A 239 12.60 14.88 5.64
C TRP A 239 12.88 13.81 6.69
N LEU A 240 14.04 13.15 6.62
CA LEU A 240 14.48 12.23 7.67
C LEU A 240 14.67 12.95 9.01
N GLY A 241 15.31 14.13 8.98
CA GLY A 241 15.50 14.98 10.15
C GLY A 241 14.18 15.50 10.71
N PHE A 242 13.23 15.87 9.85
CA PHE A 242 11.88 16.29 10.23
C PHE A 242 11.12 15.16 10.93
N ASN A 243 11.17 13.93 10.40
CA ASN A 243 10.55 12.77 11.05
C ASN A 243 11.19 12.50 12.41
N LEU A 244 12.52 12.44 12.46
CA LEU A 244 13.25 12.17 13.70
C LEU A 244 12.95 13.25 14.74
N PHE A 245 13.02 14.52 14.36
CA PHE A 245 12.68 15.64 15.25
C PHE A 245 11.25 15.52 15.79
N SER A 246 10.28 15.25 14.91
CA SER A 246 8.87 15.18 15.29
C SER A 246 8.58 13.99 16.21
N VAL A 247 9.21 12.83 15.96
CA VAL A 247 9.15 11.65 16.84
C VAL A 247 9.72 11.98 18.22
N LEU A 248 10.92 12.57 18.27
CA LEU A 248 11.55 12.95 19.54
C LEU A 248 10.77 14.04 20.28
N TYR A 249 10.20 15.01 19.55
CA TYR A 249 9.37 16.05 20.12
C TYR A 249 8.09 15.47 20.75
N LEU A 250 7.39 14.60 20.03
CA LEU A 250 6.20 13.92 20.55
C LEU A 250 6.54 13.03 21.75
N ALA A 251 7.66 12.30 21.69
CA ALA A 251 8.14 11.51 22.82
C ALA A 251 8.41 12.36 24.06
N ALA A 252 9.13 13.48 23.90
CA ALA A 252 9.38 14.42 24.99
C ALA A 252 8.07 15.04 25.52
N ALA A 253 7.13 15.38 24.63
CA ALA A 253 5.84 15.92 25.02
C ALA A 253 5.00 14.91 25.82
N PHE A 254 4.97 13.64 25.40
CA PHE A 254 4.28 12.57 26.14
C PHE A 254 4.93 12.29 27.48
N ALA A 255 6.26 12.18 27.50
CA ALA A 255 6.98 11.96 28.73
C ALA A 255 6.75 13.11 29.74
N TRP A 256 6.60 14.35 29.27
CA TRP A 256 6.20 15.47 30.12
C TRP A 256 4.71 15.43 30.55
N THR A 257 3.79 15.06 29.65
CA THR A 257 2.35 15.16 29.93
C THR A 257 1.80 13.96 30.72
N LEU A 258 2.26 12.74 30.44
CA LEU A 258 1.69 11.52 30.99
C LEU A 258 1.69 11.45 32.52
N PRO A 259 2.76 11.83 33.25
CA PRO A 259 2.77 11.81 34.72
C PRO A 259 1.78 12.80 35.36
N ARG A 260 1.17 13.68 34.56
CA ARG A 260 0.27 14.75 35.00
C ARG A 260 -1.20 14.48 34.65
N LEU A 261 -1.48 13.36 33.97
CA LEU A 261 -2.82 12.97 33.53
C LEU A 261 -3.44 11.91 34.45
N GLY A 262 -4.74 12.06 34.73
CA GLY A 262 -5.54 11.04 35.42
C GLY A 262 -5.73 9.77 34.58
N GLU A 263 -6.24 8.69 35.15
CA GLU A 263 -6.43 7.41 34.44
C GLU A 263 -7.39 7.49 33.26
N SER A 264 -8.47 8.24 33.44
CA SER A 264 -9.42 8.56 32.39
C SER A 264 -8.81 9.36 31.23
N ASP A 265 -7.69 10.05 31.47
CA ASP A 265 -7.19 11.08 30.56
C ASP A 265 -6.01 10.60 29.71
N ILE A 266 -5.44 9.41 29.95
CA ILE A 266 -4.40 8.83 29.09
C ILE A 266 -4.91 8.55 27.68
N ALA A 267 -6.19 8.19 27.59
CA ALA A 267 -6.94 8.02 26.37
C ALA A 267 -6.75 9.16 25.36
N VAL A 268 -6.55 10.38 25.86
CA VAL A 268 -6.29 11.59 25.08
C VAL A 268 -5.01 11.50 24.25
N LEU A 269 -3.98 10.84 24.77
CA LEU A 269 -2.66 10.74 24.11
C LEU A 269 -2.60 9.61 23.08
N LEU A 270 -3.62 8.74 23.02
CA LEU A 270 -3.74 7.73 21.96
C LEU A 270 -3.98 8.37 20.59
N VAL A 271 -4.78 9.44 20.54
CA VAL A 271 -5.08 10.15 19.28
C VAL A 271 -3.84 10.74 18.61
N PRO A 272 -2.98 11.55 19.28
CA PRO A 272 -1.74 12.05 18.67
C PRO A 272 -0.71 10.94 18.39
N THR A 273 -0.74 9.82 19.12
CA THR A 273 0.10 8.66 18.82
C THR A 273 -0.35 7.99 17.53
N PHE A 274 -1.65 7.73 17.41
CA PHE A 274 -2.26 7.02 16.30
C PHE A 274 -2.35 7.85 15.02
N LEU A 275 -2.59 9.16 15.12
CA LEU A 275 -2.75 10.06 13.98
C LEU A 275 -1.51 10.91 13.68
N GLY A 276 -0.58 11.04 14.62
CA GLY A 276 0.66 11.80 14.43
C GLY A 276 1.85 10.88 14.28
N LEU A 277 2.20 10.21 15.38
CA LEU A 277 3.47 9.52 15.51
C LEU A 277 3.62 8.30 14.60
N LEU A 278 2.64 7.39 14.61
CA LEU A 278 2.67 6.18 13.79
C LEU A 278 2.62 6.51 12.28
N PRO A 279 1.74 7.39 11.78
CA PRO A 279 1.76 7.86 10.40
C PRO A 279 3.09 8.45 9.98
N LEU A 280 3.70 9.26 10.83
CA LEU A 280 4.96 9.93 10.50
C LEU A 280 6.12 8.95 10.37
N ALA A 281 6.19 7.99 11.30
CA ALA A 281 7.14 6.90 11.23
C ALA A 281 6.92 6.05 9.96
N ASN A 282 5.66 5.75 9.63
CA ASN A 282 5.32 4.96 8.46
C ASN A 282 5.65 5.65 7.12
N ALA A 283 5.40 6.97 7.01
CA ALA A 283 5.56 7.71 5.76
C ALA A 283 6.98 7.60 5.14
N ALA A 284 8.01 7.45 5.97
CA ALA A 284 9.38 7.26 5.50
C ALA A 284 9.59 5.90 4.82
N LEU A 285 9.06 4.83 5.42
CA LEU A 285 9.13 3.48 4.86
C LEU A 285 8.23 3.35 3.63
N ASP A 286 7.04 3.96 3.66
CA ASP A 286 6.16 4.04 2.50
C ASP A 286 6.83 4.73 1.31
N TRP A 287 7.53 5.84 1.55
CA TRP A 287 8.27 6.55 0.51
C TRP A 287 9.43 5.71 -0.05
N LEU A 288 10.14 5.00 0.82
CA LEU A 288 11.22 4.11 0.40
C LEU A 288 10.68 2.95 -0.45
N SER A 289 9.63 2.28 0.04
CA SER A 289 8.92 1.20 -0.64
C SER A 289 8.40 1.64 -2.02
N LEU A 290 7.64 2.73 -2.04
CA LEU A 290 7.09 3.31 -3.27
C LEU A 290 8.20 3.67 -4.27
N GLY A 291 9.30 4.28 -3.79
CA GLY A 291 10.43 4.65 -4.64
C GLY A 291 11.13 3.43 -5.26
N VAL A 292 11.37 2.39 -4.47
CA VAL A 292 11.96 1.13 -4.97
C VAL A 292 11.06 0.46 -6.01
N THR A 293 9.79 0.24 -5.65
CA THR A 293 8.79 -0.36 -6.53
C THR A 293 8.65 0.43 -7.84
N ARG A 294 8.54 1.76 -7.75
CA ARG A 294 8.47 2.65 -8.92
C ARG A 294 9.74 2.56 -9.77
N GLY A 295 10.91 2.52 -9.14
CA GLY A 295 12.19 2.34 -9.80
C GLY A 295 12.24 1.07 -10.65
N PHE A 296 11.83 -0.06 -10.09
CA PHE A 296 11.77 -1.33 -10.84
C PHE A 296 10.80 -1.27 -12.02
N LEU A 297 9.61 -0.69 -11.82
CA LEU A 297 8.63 -0.55 -12.91
C LEU A 297 9.15 0.32 -14.06
N TYR A 298 9.83 1.43 -13.75
CA TYR A 298 10.47 2.26 -14.78
C TYR A 298 11.60 1.53 -15.49
N ALA A 299 12.39 0.73 -14.76
CA ALA A 299 13.46 -0.05 -15.35
C ALA A 299 12.92 -1.12 -16.33
N ILE A 300 11.78 -1.74 -16.02
CA ILE A 300 11.07 -2.64 -16.94
C ILE A 300 10.53 -1.88 -18.15
N HIS A 301 9.87 -0.74 -17.92
CA HIS A 301 9.28 0.08 -18.97
C HIS A 301 10.32 0.59 -19.99
N ARG A 302 11.46 1.06 -19.51
CA ARG A 302 12.57 1.58 -20.34
C ARG A 302 13.48 0.50 -20.90
N GLY A 303 13.20 -0.78 -20.64
CA GLY A 303 14.00 -1.90 -21.14
C GLY A 303 15.40 -2.00 -20.53
N HIS A 304 15.65 -1.37 -19.37
CA HIS A 304 16.92 -1.51 -18.64
C HIS A 304 17.14 -2.94 -18.16
N HIS A 305 16.06 -3.64 -17.80
CA HIS A 305 16.08 -5.05 -17.39
C HIS A 305 15.18 -5.88 -18.31
N PRO A 306 15.71 -6.53 -19.37
CA PRO A 306 14.91 -7.31 -20.30
C PRO A 306 14.67 -8.77 -19.84
N GLY A 307 13.56 -9.36 -20.28
CA GLY A 307 13.29 -10.80 -20.19
C GLY A 307 13.31 -11.36 -18.77
N VAL A 308 14.08 -12.41 -18.54
CA VAL A 308 14.18 -13.11 -17.23
C VAL A 308 14.67 -12.19 -16.12
N VAL A 309 15.52 -11.21 -16.44
CA VAL A 309 16.05 -10.25 -15.47
C VAL A 309 14.92 -9.40 -14.87
N ALA A 310 13.93 -9.00 -15.66
CA ALA A 310 12.74 -8.29 -15.18
C ALA A 310 11.96 -9.11 -14.12
N LEU A 311 11.91 -10.43 -14.32
CA LEU A 311 11.22 -11.35 -13.41
C LEU A 311 11.99 -11.59 -12.12
N SER A 312 13.32 -11.67 -12.20
CA SER A 312 14.19 -11.71 -11.01
C SER A 312 14.04 -10.45 -10.16
N TRP A 313 13.87 -9.27 -10.79
CA TRP A 313 13.58 -8.02 -10.06
C TRP A 313 12.19 -8.03 -9.42
N GLY A 314 11.18 -8.60 -10.09
CA GLY A 314 9.87 -8.82 -9.49
C GLY A 314 9.92 -9.74 -8.25
N LEU A 315 10.77 -10.77 -8.28
CA LEU A 315 11.00 -11.63 -7.10
C LEU A 315 11.76 -10.89 -5.99
N LEU A 316 12.75 -10.06 -6.34
CA LEU A 316 13.47 -9.25 -5.37
C LEU A 316 12.55 -8.23 -4.68
N ASP A 317 11.58 -7.65 -5.40
CA ASP A 317 10.57 -6.75 -4.83
C ASP A 317 9.74 -7.44 -3.74
N ILE A 318 9.45 -8.75 -3.84
CA ILE A 318 8.79 -9.51 -2.77
C ILE A 318 9.67 -9.58 -1.53
N VAL A 319 10.95 -9.91 -1.70
CA VAL A 319 11.90 -9.97 -0.58
C VAL A 319 12.00 -8.59 0.08
N LEU A 320 12.08 -7.54 -0.71
CA LEU A 320 12.12 -6.16 -0.22
C LEU A 320 10.81 -5.76 0.48
N ALA A 321 9.66 -6.18 -0.03
CA ALA A 321 8.38 -5.93 0.61
C ALA A 321 8.26 -6.65 1.96
N LEU A 322 8.74 -7.89 2.06
CA LEU A 322 8.85 -8.58 3.35
C LEU A 322 9.80 -7.83 4.29
N LEU A 323 10.96 -7.39 3.82
CA LEU A 323 11.88 -6.58 4.61
C LEU A 323 11.25 -5.26 5.07
N PHE A 324 10.48 -4.58 4.23
CA PHE A 324 9.73 -3.37 4.61
C PHE A 324 8.61 -3.67 5.60
N LEU A 325 7.95 -4.83 5.49
CA LEU A 325 6.93 -5.28 6.43
C LEU A 325 7.54 -5.56 7.82
N PHE A 326 8.67 -6.27 7.88
CA PHE A 326 9.41 -6.41 9.14
C PHE A 326 9.93 -5.05 9.64
N GLY A 327 10.37 -4.18 8.73
CA GLY A 327 10.83 -2.83 9.04
C GLY A 327 9.74 -1.96 9.68
N ILE A 328 8.52 -1.96 9.15
CA ILE A 328 7.40 -1.18 9.72
C ILE A 328 6.96 -1.76 11.05
N VAL A 329 6.89 -3.09 11.19
CA VAL A 329 6.58 -3.73 12.47
C VAL A 329 7.64 -3.37 13.51
N SER A 330 8.92 -3.41 13.13
CA SER A 330 10.02 -2.99 14.01
C SER A 330 9.89 -1.53 14.42
N LEU A 331 9.71 -0.64 13.45
CA LEU A 331 9.68 0.79 13.69
C LEU A 331 8.48 1.20 14.55
N THR A 332 7.29 0.70 14.22
CA THR A 332 6.06 1.00 14.98
C THR A 332 6.13 0.43 16.39
N THR A 333 6.60 -0.81 16.56
CA THR A 333 6.76 -1.42 17.89
C THR A 333 7.83 -0.70 18.69
N PHE A 334 8.98 -0.38 18.10
CA PHE A 334 10.06 0.35 18.75
C PHE A 334 9.59 1.73 19.22
N VAL A 335 8.82 2.43 18.39
CA VAL A 335 8.26 3.74 18.75
C VAL A 335 7.30 3.63 19.92
N VAL A 336 6.36 2.68 19.91
CA VAL A 336 5.39 2.52 21.02
C VAL A 336 6.08 2.03 22.29
N ALA A 337 6.87 0.96 22.22
CA ALA A 337 7.60 0.43 23.37
C ALA A 337 8.60 1.46 23.94
N GLY A 338 9.22 2.25 23.07
CA GLY A 338 10.12 3.33 23.47
C GLY A 338 9.39 4.46 24.20
N LEU A 339 8.17 4.79 23.77
CA LEU A 339 7.32 5.72 24.51
C LEU A 339 6.95 5.18 25.88
N ASP A 340 6.49 3.93 25.97
CA ASP A 340 6.14 3.29 27.24
C ASP A 340 7.35 3.31 28.18
N ALA A 341 8.52 2.87 27.73
CA ALA A 341 9.76 2.89 28.51
C ALA A 341 10.16 4.29 28.99
N ILE A 342 10.10 5.31 28.12
CA ILE A 342 10.42 6.69 28.49
C ILE A 342 9.42 7.22 29.53
N THR A 343 8.13 6.91 29.36
CA THR A 343 7.09 7.41 30.26
C THR A 343 7.16 6.75 31.63
N LEU A 344 7.41 5.43 31.69
CA LEU A 344 7.69 4.69 32.93
C LEU A 344 8.92 5.27 33.65
N ALA A 345 9.99 5.59 32.93
CA ALA A 345 11.21 6.17 33.50
C ALA A 345 10.97 7.54 34.18
N TRP A 346 9.90 8.25 33.81
CA TRP A 346 9.47 9.51 34.45
C TRP A 346 8.26 9.36 35.39
N GLY A 347 8.02 8.15 35.88
CA GLY A 347 6.97 7.87 36.86
C GLY A 347 5.55 7.89 36.28
N GLY A 348 5.44 7.79 34.95
CA GLY A 348 4.19 7.52 34.25
C GLY A 348 3.82 6.04 34.26
N ARG A 349 3.00 5.64 33.31
CA ARG A 349 2.50 4.28 33.10
C ARG A 349 2.41 4.00 31.60
N ASP A 350 2.10 2.78 31.22
CA ASP A 350 2.04 2.42 29.79
C ASP A 350 0.97 3.24 29.07
N LEU A 351 1.35 3.80 27.93
CA LEU A 351 0.44 4.51 27.04
C LEU A 351 -0.43 3.51 26.27
N LEU A 352 0.16 2.38 25.86
CA LEU A 352 -0.53 1.30 25.18
C LEU A 352 -0.02 -0.05 25.70
N ASP A 353 -0.91 -0.87 26.26
CA ASP A 353 -0.56 -2.22 26.70
C ASP A 353 -0.25 -3.11 25.50
N LEU A 354 1.03 -3.14 25.10
CA LEU A 354 1.54 -3.97 24.01
C LEU A 354 1.31 -5.46 24.28
N GLY A 355 1.32 -5.89 25.54
CA GLY A 355 1.09 -7.29 25.93
C GLY A 355 -0.34 -7.72 25.60
N ALA A 356 -1.32 -6.93 26.05
CA ALA A 356 -2.72 -7.14 25.72
C ALA A 356 -2.98 -7.03 24.21
N LEU A 357 -2.35 -6.06 23.53
CA LEU A 357 -2.49 -5.89 22.08
C LEU A 357 -1.98 -7.11 21.30
N PHE A 358 -0.77 -7.58 21.62
CA PHE A 358 -0.19 -8.76 20.98
C PHE A 358 -0.95 -10.03 21.34
N GLY A 359 -1.45 -10.16 22.57
CA GLY A 359 -2.33 -11.27 22.97
C GLY A 359 -3.65 -11.28 22.20
N LYS A 360 -4.22 -10.10 21.92
CA LYS A 360 -5.43 -9.97 21.09
C LYS A 360 -5.16 -10.33 19.62
N LEU A 361 -4.01 -9.92 19.07
CA LEU A 361 -3.58 -10.31 17.72
C LEU A 361 -3.37 -11.82 17.58
N GLU A 362 -2.85 -12.48 18.61
CA GLU A 362 -2.66 -13.93 18.63
C GLU A 362 -3.99 -14.70 18.75
N SER A 363 -4.81 -14.32 19.73
CA SER A 363 -6.05 -15.04 20.05
C SER A 363 -7.20 -14.75 19.09
N SER A 364 -7.21 -13.58 18.45
CA SER A 364 -8.28 -13.12 17.56
C SER A 364 -7.74 -12.19 16.46
N PRO A 365 -6.89 -12.70 15.54
CA PRO A 365 -6.22 -11.90 14.51
C PRO A 365 -7.21 -11.17 13.59
N TRP A 366 -8.38 -11.76 13.35
CA TRP A 366 -9.40 -11.19 12.47
C TRP A 366 -10.43 -10.31 13.20
N SER A 367 -10.18 -9.95 14.46
CA SER A 367 -11.05 -9.02 15.19
C SER A 367 -11.04 -7.65 14.51
N LEU A 368 -12.23 -7.07 14.33
CA LEU A 368 -12.38 -5.74 13.75
C LEU A 368 -11.73 -4.63 14.60
N ASP A 369 -11.51 -4.88 15.90
CA ASP A 369 -10.88 -3.93 16.82
C ASP A 369 -9.36 -3.80 16.59
N VAL A 370 -8.74 -4.81 15.95
CA VAL A 370 -7.33 -4.78 15.52
C VAL A 370 -7.19 -4.61 14.00
N ALA A 371 -8.30 -4.37 13.29
CA ALA A 371 -8.29 -4.20 11.84
C ALA A 371 -7.46 -2.98 11.40
N TRP A 372 -7.34 -1.94 12.23
CA TRP A 372 -6.49 -0.79 11.94
C TRP A 372 -5.01 -1.15 11.84
N ILE A 373 -4.52 -2.11 12.64
CA ILE A 373 -3.13 -2.60 12.58
C ILE A 373 -2.90 -3.28 11.24
N HIS A 374 -3.82 -4.18 10.88
CA HIS A 374 -3.81 -4.84 9.59
C HIS A 374 -3.86 -3.81 8.46
N PHE A 375 -4.71 -2.78 8.56
CA PHE A 375 -4.83 -1.78 7.52
C PHE A 375 -3.56 -0.94 7.37
N MET A 376 -2.93 -0.51 8.47
CA MET A 376 -1.64 0.19 8.41
C MET A 376 -0.55 -0.70 7.82
N MET A 377 -0.40 -1.94 8.29
CA MET A 377 0.63 -2.86 7.78
C MET A 377 0.39 -3.27 6.33
N LEU A 378 -0.86 -3.57 5.95
CA LEU A 378 -1.21 -4.02 4.60
C LEU A 378 -1.24 -2.86 3.59
N SER A 379 -1.47 -1.63 4.02
CA SER A 379 -1.44 -0.47 3.11
C SER A 379 -0.06 -0.27 2.47
N THR A 380 1.01 -0.64 3.18
CA THR A 380 2.39 -0.57 2.66
C THR A 380 2.70 -1.67 1.65
N LEU A 381 1.88 -2.75 1.66
CA LEU A 381 1.94 -3.84 0.68
C LEU A 381 1.12 -3.56 -0.58
N VAL A 382 0.25 -2.53 -0.59
CA VAL A 382 -0.55 -2.20 -1.78
C VAL A 382 0.35 -1.86 -2.99
N PRO A 383 1.38 -1.00 -2.87
CA PRO A 383 2.34 -0.77 -3.97
C PRO A 383 3.00 -2.07 -4.45
N THR A 384 3.41 -2.95 -3.54
CA THR A 384 3.99 -4.26 -3.86
C THR A 384 3.00 -5.16 -4.60
N LEU A 385 1.73 -5.23 -4.19
CA LEU A 385 0.71 -6.02 -4.89
C LEU A 385 0.51 -5.54 -6.33
N VAL A 386 0.50 -4.22 -6.53
CA VAL A 386 0.43 -3.62 -7.87
C VAL A 386 1.70 -3.94 -8.67
N HIS A 387 2.89 -3.79 -8.07
CA HIS A 387 4.14 -4.18 -8.70
C HIS A 387 4.13 -5.64 -9.13
N PHE A 388 3.72 -6.52 -8.24
CA PHE A 388 3.71 -7.95 -8.43
C PHE A 388 2.75 -8.38 -9.54
N PHE A 389 1.57 -7.75 -9.60
CA PHE A 389 0.63 -7.93 -10.70
C PHE A 389 1.25 -7.49 -12.05
N ILE A 390 1.93 -6.35 -12.06
CA ILE A 390 2.56 -5.80 -13.27
C ILE A 390 3.80 -6.63 -13.68
N ALA A 391 4.68 -6.98 -12.74
CA ALA A 391 5.86 -7.79 -12.95
C ALA A 391 5.50 -9.22 -13.36
N GLY A 392 4.43 -9.80 -12.80
CA GLY A 392 3.85 -11.05 -13.28
C GLY A 392 3.40 -10.94 -14.73
N SER A 393 2.79 -9.81 -15.11
CA SER A 393 2.40 -9.54 -16.49
C SER A 393 3.61 -9.35 -17.43
N ALA A 394 4.79 -9.00 -16.89
CA ALA A 394 6.05 -8.95 -17.64
C ALA A 394 6.52 -10.33 -18.13
N ALA A 395 5.88 -11.43 -17.71
CA ALA A 395 6.16 -12.76 -18.26
C ALA A 395 6.01 -12.84 -19.79
N VAL A 396 5.18 -11.97 -20.38
CA VAL A 396 5.06 -11.78 -21.83
C VAL A 396 6.39 -11.37 -22.48
N LEU A 397 7.29 -10.71 -21.73
CA LEU A 397 8.59 -10.23 -22.21
C LEU A 397 9.68 -11.32 -22.21
N ILE A 398 9.43 -12.50 -21.63
CA ILE A 398 10.45 -13.56 -21.52
C ILE A 398 10.66 -14.31 -22.85
N LEU A 399 9.73 -14.18 -23.80
CA LEU A 399 9.70 -15.03 -24.98
C LEU A 399 10.98 -14.85 -25.80
N PRO A 400 11.75 -15.93 -26.06
CA PRO A 400 13.02 -15.83 -26.76
C PRO A 400 12.83 -15.29 -28.17
N ASP A 401 13.63 -14.28 -28.55
CA ASP A 401 13.60 -13.73 -29.91
C ASP A 401 13.84 -14.83 -30.96
N GLY A 402 14.74 -15.78 -30.69
CA GLY A 402 14.99 -16.91 -31.59
C GLY A 402 13.78 -17.83 -31.81
N TRP A 403 12.82 -17.89 -30.89
CA TRP A 403 11.57 -18.62 -31.09
C TRP A 403 10.66 -17.88 -32.09
N ARG A 404 10.54 -16.56 -31.93
CA ARG A 404 9.80 -15.71 -32.86
C ARG A 404 10.41 -15.77 -34.26
N ASP A 405 11.73 -15.65 -34.36
CA ASP A 405 12.43 -15.63 -35.64
C ASP A 405 12.26 -16.96 -36.39
N ARG A 406 12.27 -18.10 -35.67
CA ARG A 406 11.98 -19.43 -36.24
C ARG A 406 10.54 -19.56 -36.74
N ILE A 407 9.57 -19.03 -35.99
CA ILE A 407 8.15 -19.00 -36.39
C ILE A 407 8.02 -18.20 -37.69
N LEU A 408 8.57 -16.98 -37.72
CA LEU A 408 8.45 -16.07 -38.87
C LEU A 408 9.18 -16.58 -40.12
N ALA A 409 10.36 -17.18 -39.96
CA ALA A 409 11.14 -17.71 -41.08
C ALA A 409 10.45 -18.88 -41.79
N ASN A 410 9.64 -19.67 -41.07
CA ASN A 410 9.04 -20.90 -41.57
C ASN A 410 7.51 -20.88 -41.62
N PHE A 411 6.89 -19.73 -41.31
CA PHE A 411 5.45 -19.60 -41.10
C PHE A 411 4.60 -20.16 -42.26
N ASP A 412 5.02 -19.91 -43.49
CA ASP A 412 4.30 -20.35 -44.70
C ASP A 412 4.78 -21.70 -45.23
N ARG A 413 5.90 -22.23 -44.70
CA ARG A 413 6.62 -23.40 -45.25
C ARG A 413 6.44 -24.67 -44.42
N SER A 414 6.07 -24.54 -43.14
CA SER A 414 6.04 -25.67 -42.21
C SER A 414 4.79 -25.63 -41.32
N ASP A 415 4.13 -26.78 -41.20
CA ASP A 415 3.02 -26.99 -40.27
C ASP A 415 3.49 -26.84 -38.82
N ASP A 416 4.73 -27.24 -38.52
CA ASP A 416 5.33 -27.07 -37.19
C ASP A 416 5.45 -25.59 -36.84
N ALA A 417 5.86 -24.74 -37.78
CA ALA A 417 5.94 -23.30 -37.55
C ALA A 417 4.57 -22.67 -37.26
N ARG A 418 3.50 -23.18 -37.91
CA ARG A 418 2.12 -22.77 -37.66
C ARG A 418 1.61 -23.26 -36.31
N TRP A 419 2.03 -24.44 -35.86
CA TRP A 419 1.79 -24.93 -34.50
C TRP A 419 2.49 -24.06 -33.45
N TRP A 420 3.76 -23.69 -33.67
CA TRP A 420 4.47 -22.78 -32.78
C TRP A 420 3.83 -21.39 -32.74
N ALA A 421 3.39 -20.86 -33.89
CA ALA A 421 2.61 -19.62 -33.95
C ALA A 421 1.30 -19.74 -33.17
N PHE A 422 0.61 -20.88 -33.28
CA PHE A 422 -0.61 -21.13 -32.52
C PHE A 422 -0.35 -21.12 -31.02
N LEU A 423 0.68 -21.81 -30.56
CA LEU A 423 1.06 -21.80 -29.14
C LEU A 423 1.41 -20.38 -28.67
N TYR A 424 2.20 -19.65 -29.44
CA TYR A 424 2.59 -18.28 -29.12
C TYR A 424 1.36 -17.36 -28.98
N VAL A 425 0.55 -17.23 -30.03
CA VAL A 425 -0.62 -16.30 -30.02
C VAL A 425 -1.67 -16.74 -29.01
N SER A 426 -1.77 -18.05 -28.73
CA SER A 426 -2.79 -18.59 -27.85
C SER A 426 -2.45 -18.48 -26.38
N PHE A 427 -1.18 -18.68 -25.99
CA PHE A 427 -0.80 -18.79 -24.58
C PHE A 427 -0.12 -17.54 -24.03
N VAL A 428 0.49 -16.70 -24.88
CA VAL A 428 1.14 -15.46 -24.44
C VAL A 428 0.16 -14.44 -23.83
N PRO A 429 -1.00 -14.13 -24.43
CA PRO A 429 -1.96 -13.22 -23.80
C PRO A 429 -2.53 -13.76 -22.47
N PRO A 430 -2.97 -15.03 -22.36
CA PRO A 430 -3.37 -15.59 -21.08
C PRO A 430 -2.27 -15.59 -20.03
N LEU A 431 -0.99 -15.75 -20.42
CA LEU A 431 0.13 -15.69 -19.49
C LEU A 431 0.20 -14.35 -18.75
N ALA A 432 -0.17 -13.25 -19.41
CA ALA A 432 -0.23 -11.93 -18.79
C ALA A 432 -1.24 -11.84 -17.62
N VAL A 433 -2.20 -12.76 -17.54
CA VAL A 433 -3.21 -12.82 -16.47
C VAL A 433 -2.92 -13.97 -15.51
N VAL A 434 -2.56 -15.13 -16.05
CA VAL A 434 -2.30 -16.35 -15.27
C VAL A 434 -1.04 -16.19 -14.43
N ALA A 435 0.03 -15.60 -14.96
CA ALA A 435 1.27 -15.39 -14.21
C ALA A 435 1.05 -14.52 -12.96
N PRO A 436 0.47 -13.30 -13.04
CA PRO A 436 0.20 -12.52 -11.85
C PRO A 436 -0.84 -13.15 -10.93
N ALA A 437 -1.86 -13.85 -11.46
CA ALA A 437 -2.82 -14.57 -10.62
C ALA A 437 -2.17 -15.74 -9.85
N ALA A 438 -1.30 -16.52 -10.49
CA ALA A 438 -0.56 -17.60 -9.86
C ALA A 438 0.43 -17.09 -8.82
N LEU A 439 1.07 -15.97 -9.11
CA LEU A 439 1.94 -15.24 -8.21
C LEU A 439 1.15 -14.74 -6.97
N LEU A 440 0.02 -14.05 -7.16
CA LEU A 440 -0.86 -13.59 -6.07
C LEU A 440 -1.43 -14.75 -5.25
N TRP A 441 -1.80 -15.85 -5.92
CA TRP A 441 -2.22 -17.08 -5.25
C TRP A 441 -1.08 -17.68 -4.43
N GLY A 442 0.15 -17.70 -4.97
CA GLY A 442 1.35 -18.14 -4.26
C GLY A 442 1.63 -17.28 -3.03
N LEU A 443 1.49 -15.96 -3.13
CA LEU A 443 1.61 -15.04 -1.99
C LEU A 443 0.51 -15.29 -0.95
N TYR A 444 -0.75 -15.41 -1.38
CA TYR A 444 -1.86 -15.78 -0.49
C TYR A 444 -1.58 -17.11 0.21
N HIS A 445 -1.12 -18.12 -0.52
CA HIS A 445 -0.78 -19.42 0.03
C HIS A 445 0.35 -19.30 1.04
N LEU A 446 1.45 -18.59 0.71
CA LEU A 446 2.56 -18.34 1.62
C LEU A 446 2.13 -17.64 2.92
N ILE A 447 1.17 -16.70 2.82
CA ILE A 447 0.63 -15.98 3.96
C ILE A 447 -0.34 -16.84 4.79
N THR A 448 -1.07 -17.77 4.17
CA THR A 448 -2.17 -18.51 4.83
C THR A 448 -1.87 -19.97 5.19
N THR A 449 -0.88 -20.59 4.56
CA THR A 449 -0.42 -21.93 4.93
C THR A 449 0.33 -21.90 6.25
N HIS A 450 0.48 -23.08 6.86
CA HIS A 450 1.16 -23.23 8.15
C HIS A 450 0.57 -22.32 9.25
N HIS A 451 -0.76 -22.21 9.30
CA HIS A 451 -1.49 -21.42 10.29
C HIS A 451 -1.16 -19.92 10.28
N GLY A 452 -0.74 -19.36 9.14
CA GLY A 452 -0.36 -17.95 9.08
C GLY A 452 1.04 -17.68 9.60
N MET A 453 1.98 -18.57 9.29
CA MET A 453 3.37 -18.54 9.77
C MET A 453 4.05 -17.17 9.63
N ILE A 454 3.84 -16.43 8.53
CA ILE A 454 4.37 -15.06 8.38
C ILE A 454 3.76 -14.13 9.42
N GLY A 455 2.45 -14.20 9.67
CA GLY A 455 1.78 -13.42 10.71
C GLY A 455 2.29 -13.74 12.11
N GLY A 456 2.50 -15.04 12.39
CA GLY A 456 3.14 -15.51 13.63
C GLY A 456 4.57 -14.96 13.77
N TRP A 457 5.39 -15.09 12.74
CA TRP A 457 6.76 -14.56 12.74
C TRP A 457 6.82 -13.04 12.89
N LEU A 458 5.88 -12.30 12.30
CA LEU A 458 5.80 -10.84 12.47
C LEU A 458 5.41 -10.48 13.90
N LEU A 459 4.44 -11.20 14.48
CA LEU A 459 4.04 -11.00 15.88
C LEU A 459 5.18 -11.33 16.83
N ASP A 460 5.89 -12.42 16.57
CA ASP A 460 7.04 -12.82 17.36
C ASP A 460 8.18 -11.81 17.24
N TRP A 461 8.44 -11.35 16.01
CA TRP A 461 9.41 -10.31 15.78
C TRP A 461 9.05 -9.01 16.51
N ALA A 462 7.77 -8.60 16.49
CA ALA A 462 7.30 -7.43 17.23
C ALA A 462 7.57 -7.57 18.74
N ARG A 463 7.23 -8.72 19.33
CA ARG A 463 7.49 -8.99 20.74
C ARG A 463 8.98 -8.98 21.08
N TRP A 464 9.83 -9.54 20.20
CA TRP A 464 11.29 -9.45 20.36
C TRP A 464 11.75 -7.99 20.36
N VAL A 465 11.31 -7.18 19.39
CA VAL A 465 11.64 -5.75 19.34
C VAL A 465 11.17 -5.03 20.62
N ALA A 466 9.94 -5.28 21.08
CA ALA A 466 9.42 -4.71 22.32
C ALA A 466 10.30 -5.09 23.52
N SER A 467 10.72 -6.36 23.65
CA SER A 467 11.55 -6.83 24.75
C SER A 467 12.96 -6.23 24.79
N VAL A 468 13.51 -5.83 23.63
CA VAL A 468 14.81 -5.16 23.53
C VAL A 468 14.73 -3.72 24.05
N VAL A 469 13.58 -3.06 23.84
CA VAL A 469 13.37 -1.66 24.21
C VAL A 469 12.90 -1.52 25.65
N ASP A 470 11.99 -2.40 26.06
CA ASP A 470 11.47 -2.49 27.42
C ASP A 470 11.73 -3.90 27.99
N PRO A 471 12.80 -4.07 28.80
CA PRO A 471 13.11 -5.34 29.43
C PRO A 471 12.02 -5.85 30.37
N SER A 472 11.15 -4.97 30.89
CA SER A 472 10.05 -5.38 31.77
C SER A 472 9.00 -6.21 31.02
N PHE A 473 8.86 -5.98 29.71
CA PHE A 473 8.05 -6.79 28.79
C PHE A 473 8.49 -8.27 28.75
N SER A 474 9.80 -8.52 28.89
CA SER A 474 10.36 -9.88 28.87
C SER A 474 10.03 -10.69 30.13
N ALA A 475 9.93 -10.04 31.30
CA ALA A 475 9.74 -10.73 32.57
C ALA A 475 8.37 -11.42 32.70
N THR A 476 7.36 -10.93 31.96
CA THR A 476 5.97 -11.44 31.99
C THR A 476 5.70 -12.50 30.90
N GLN A 477 6.48 -12.57 29.81
CA GLN A 477 6.26 -13.52 28.70
C GLN A 477 7.39 -14.55 28.47
N ALA A 478 8.61 -14.34 29.00
CA ALA A 478 9.79 -15.18 28.70
C ALA A 478 9.64 -16.68 29.04
N GLY A 479 8.63 -17.09 29.80
CA GLY A 479 8.33 -18.50 30.07
C GLY A 479 7.85 -19.31 28.86
N GLN A 480 7.35 -18.68 27.79
CA GLN A 480 6.77 -19.37 26.63
C GLN A 480 7.67 -19.39 25.38
N TRP A 481 8.66 -18.48 25.31
CA TRP A 481 9.49 -18.22 24.13
C TRP A 481 10.52 -19.30 23.78
N LEU A 482 11.12 -19.93 24.80
CA LEU A 482 12.17 -20.93 24.59
C LEU A 482 11.64 -22.31 24.15
N VAL A 483 10.35 -22.56 24.32
CA VAL A 483 9.73 -23.86 23.99
C VAL A 483 9.39 -23.97 22.50
N PHE A 484 9.08 -22.86 21.83
CA PHE A 484 8.59 -22.87 20.44
C PHE A 484 9.69 -22.97 19.38
N TRP A 485 10.92 -22.54 19.66
CA TRP A 485 12.07 -22.70 18.76
C TRP A 485 12.84 -24.02 18.94
N GLN A 486 12.45 -24.83 19.92
CA GLN A 486 13.05 -26.15 20.21
C GLN A 486 12.17 -27.33 19.74
N GLY A 487 10.96 -27.09 19.25
CA GLY A 487 10.08 -28.09 18.63
C GLY A 487 9.88 -27.82 17.15
#